data_AF-A0A3P7LAM3-F1
#
_entry.id   AF-A0A3P7LAM3-F1
#
_cell.length_a   1.000
_cell.length_b   1.000
_cell.length_c   1.000
_cell.angle_alpha   90.00
_cell.angle_beta   90.00
_cell.angle_gamma   90.00
#
_symmetry.space_group_name_H-M   'P 1'
#
loop_
_entity.id
_entity.type
_entity.pdbx_description
1 polymer ?
#
loop_
_entity_poly.entity_id
_entity_poly.type
_entity_poly.pdbx_seq_one_letter_code
_entity_poly.pdbx_strand_id
1 'polypeptide(L)'
;MKAVLLVIGLCITMCSAEKKKKPLCEMCEDVIQTLDKLLEKGEDLEKAMEEYCDTDCPDFLKPYCEKIDQKLKYIIEKLKDHDTPEKICTDIHLCVDHDTPEKICTDIHLCVVQ
;
A
#
# COMPACT_ATOMS: atom_id res chain seq x y z
N MET A 1 -20.96 37.75 20.67
CA MET A 1 -21.70 36.53 20.26
C MET A 1 -21.37 36.02 18.84
N LYS A 2 -20.55 36.71 18.03
CA LYS A 2 -20.12 36.23 16.68
C LYS A 2 -18.79 35.46 16.66
N ALA A 3 -17.98 35.58 17.71
CA ALA A 3 -16.65 34.98 17.78
C ALA A 3 -16.66 33.47 18.14
N VAL A 4 -17.75 32.96 18.73
CA VAL A 4 -17.86 31.55 19.16
C VAL A 4 -18.08 30.62 17.96
N LEU A 5 -18.70 31.09 16.88
CA LEU A 5 -18.96 30.32 15.66
C LEU A 5 -17.69 30.04 14.82
N LEU A 6 -16.67 30.90 14.91
CA LEU A 6 -15.43 30.74 14.14
C LEU A 6 -14.48 29.71 14.77
N VAL A 7 -14.51 29.53 16.09
CA VAL A 7 -13.63 28.60 16.81
C VAL A 7 -14.10 27.15 16.64
N ILE A 8 -15.42 26.93 16.57
CA ILE A 8 -15.99 25.58 16.36
C ILE A 8 -15.74 25.08 14.93
N GLY A 9 -15.67 25.98 13.93
CA GLY A 9 -15.37 25.62 12.54
C GLY A 9 -13.94 25.16 12.30
N LEU A 10 -12.95 25.70 13.03
CA LEU A 10 -11.53 25.33 12.85
C LEU A 10 -11.15 24.00 13.53
N CYS A 11 -11.90 23.56 14.54
CA CYS A 11 -11.63 22.29 15.23
C CYS A 11 -12.12 21.06 14.45
N ILE A 12 -13.05 21.22 13.51
CA ILE A 12 -13.62 20.09 12.74
C ILE A 12 -12.63 19.60 11.65
N THR A 13 -11.65 20.41 11.26
CA THR A 13 -10.71 20.09 10.17
C THR A 13 -9.44 19.33 10.57
N MET A 14 -9.22 19.00 11.86
CA MET A 14 -7.99 18.32 12.31
C MET A 14 -8.21 16.98 13.03
N CYS A 15 -9.37 16.34 12.86
CA CYS A 15 -9.48 14.91 13.14
C CYS A 15 -9.25 14.10 11.85
N SER A 16 -8.04 14.16 11.31
CA SER A 16 -7.55 13.05 10.49
C SER A 16 -7.39 11.87 11.44
N ALA A 17 -8.35 10.95 11.42
CA ALA A 17 -8.12 9.63 11.97
C ALA A 17 -6.96 9.03 11.16
N GLU A 18 -5.75 9.07 11.70
CA GLU A 18 -4.59 8.41 11.11
C GLU A 18 -4.86 6.91 11.19
N LYS A 19 -5.53 6.37 10.18
CA LYS A 19 -5.59 4.93 9.95
C LYS A 19 -4.15 4.53 9.67
N LYS A 20 -3.43 4.08 10.71
CA LYS A 20 -2.09 3.50 10.54
C LYS A 20 -2.23 2.33 9.58
N LYS A 21 -1.80 2.51 8.34
CA LYS A 21 -1.77 1.44 7.35
C LYS A 21 -0.83 0.35 7.86
N LYS A 22 -1.15 -0.91 7.56
CA LYS A 22 -0.22 -2.01 7.86
C LYS A 22 1.05 -1.79 7.04
N PRO A 23 2.24 -2.12 7.58
CA PRO A 23 3.52 -1.88 6.87
C PRO A 23 3.57 -2.57 5.50
N LEU A 24 2.88 -3.70 5.34
CA LEU A 24 2.77 -4.40 4.07
C LEU A 24 1.93 -3.64 3.02
N CYS A 25 0.88 -2.96 3.47
CA CYS A 25 0.02 -2.15 2.60
C CYS A 25 0.76 -0.90 2.14
N GLU A 26 1.45 -0.22 3.05
CA GLU A 26 2.30 0.94 2.73
C GLU A 26 3.41 0.57 1.74
N MET A 27 4.12 -0.54 1.99
CA MET A 27 5.12 -1.07 1.05
C MET A 27 4.52 -1.31 -0.34
N CYS A 28 3.36 -1.96 -0.42
CA CYS A 28 2.71 -2.20 -1.69
C CYS A 28 2.39 -0.88 -2.40
N GLU A 29 1.77 0.07 -1.69
CA GLU A 29 1.38 1.35 -2.28
C GLU A 29 2.59 2.13 -2.81
N ASP A 30 3.71 2.12 -2.10
CA ASP A 30 4.96 2.76 -2.53
C ASP A 30 5.53 2.12 -3.81
N VAL A 31 5.45 0.79 -3.90
CA VAL A 31 5.84 0.05 -5.12
C VAL A 31 4.92 0.42 -6.28
N ILE A 32 3.60 0.42 -6.09
CA ILE A 32 2.63 0.79 -7.14
C ILE A 32 2.84 2.23 -7.61
N GLN A 33 3.10 3.18 -6.69
CA GLN A 33 3.43 4.57 -7.05
C GLN A 33 4.73 4.68 -7.83
N THR A 34 5.71 3.84 -7.53
CA THR A 34 6.96 3.80 -8.28
C THR A 34 6.71 3.30 -9.69
N LEU A 35 5.94 2.21 -9.84
CA LEU A 35 5.57 1.65 -11.14
C LEU A 35 4.80 2.65 -11.99
N ASP A 36 3.88 3.42 -11.40
CA ASP A 36 3.14 4.47 -12.11
C ASP A 36 4.09 5.51 -12.73
N LYS A 37 5.06 6.00 -11.94
CA LYS A 37 6.08 6.95 -12.43
C LYS A 37 6.97 6.37 -13.52
N LEU A 38 7.33 5.09 -13.44
CA LEU A 38 8.12 4.41 -14.46
C LEU A 38 7.31 4.23 -15.75
N LEU A 39 6.02 3.91 -15.62
CA LEU A 39 5.09 3.81 -16.74
C LEU A 39 4.94 5.14 -17.47
N GLU A 40 4.80 6.26 -16.76
CA GLU A 40 4.74 7.60 -17.33
C GLU A 40 6.00 7.97 -18.12
N LYS A 41 7.17 7.47 -17.69
CA LYS A 41 8.45 7.66 -18.39
C LYS A 41 8.66 6.72 -19.58
N GLY A 42 7.82 5.71 -19.75
CA GLY A 42 7.98 4.67 -20.77
C GLY A 42 9.16 3.73 -20.49
N GLU A 43 9.52 3.56 -19.21
CA GLU A 43 10.57 2.63 -18.79
C GLU A 43 10.06 1.19 -18.76
N ASP A 44 10.97 0.22 -18.80
CA ASP A 44 10.64 -1.20 -18.73
C ASP A 44 10.31 -1.59 -17.28
N LEU A 45 9.01 -1.77 -17.00
CA LEU A 45 8.54 -2.09 -15.66
C LEU A 45 8.87 -3.53 -15.24
N GLU A 46 8.91 -4.49 -16.18
CA GLU A 46 9.25 -5.88 -15.86
C GLU A 46 10.68 -5.93 -15.32
N LYS A 47 11.60 -5.26 -16.02
CA LYS A 47 12.99 -5.17 -15.56
C LYS A 47 13.14 -4.41 -14.23
N ALA A 48 12.44 -3.28 -14.08
CA ALA A 48 12.55 -2.47 -12.88
C ALA A 48 12.02 -3.19 -11.62
N MET A 49 10.95 -3.99 -11.77
CA MET A 49 10.42 -4.82 -10.69
C MET A 49 11.36 -5.96 -10.31
N GLU A 50 11.89 -6.67 -11.31
CA GLU A 50 12.86 -7.74 -11.10
C GLU A 50 14.08 -7.22 -10.33
N GLU A 51 14.68 -6.11 -10.78
CA GLU A 51 15.84 -5.50 -10.13
C GLU A 51 15.55 -5.06 -8.69
N TYR A 52 14.37 -4.45 -8.45
CA TYR A 52 13.94 -4.04 -7.13
C TYR A 52 13.74 -5.23 -6.19
N CYS A 53 13.08 -6.30 -6.65
CA CYS A 53 12.86 -7.49 -5.85
C CYS A 53 14.15 -8.25 -5.52
N ASP A 54 15.15 -8.20 -6.40
CA ASP A 54 16.43 -8.86 -6.20
C ASP A 54 17.41 -8.06 -5.33
N THR A 55 17.42 -6.72 -5.47
CA THR A 55 18.50 -5.87 -4.95
C THR A 55 18.06 -5.00 -3.77
N ASP A 56 16.89 -4.38 -3.86
CA ASP A 56 16.43 -3.37 -2.89
C ASP A 56 15.42 -3.95 -1.89
N CYS A 57 14.82 -5.10 -2.19
CA CYS A 57 13.85 -5.76 -1.33
C CYS A 57 14.55 -6.59 -0.23
N PRO A 58 14.28 -6.30 1.06
CA PRO A 58 14.77 -7.12 2.17
C PRO A 58 14.34 -8.59 2.05
N ASP A 59 15.18 -9.53 2.48
CA ASP A 59 14.91 -10.98 2.35
C ASP A 59 13.57 -11.42 2.95
N PHE A 60 13.14 -10.81 4.07
CA PHE A 60 11.86 -11.13 4.70
C PHE A 60 10.64 -10.64 3.90
N LEU A 61 10.83 -9.71 2.96
CA LEU A 61 9.79 -9.16 2.09
C LEU A 61 9.79 -9.77 0.68
N LYS A 62 10.82 -10.52 0.30
CA LYS A 62 10.92 -11.19 -1.00
C LYS A 62 9.65 -11.95 -1.42
N PRO A 63 9.00 -12.77 -0.56
CA PRO A 63 7.77 -13.47 -0.94
C PRO A 63 6.63 -12.53 -1.35
N TYR A 64 6.58 -11.34 -0.76
CA TYR A 64 5.58 -10.33 -1.09
C TYR A 64 5.97 -9.57 -2.37
N CYS A 65 7.26 -9.31 -2.58
CA CYS A 65 7.75 -8.70 -3.82
C CYS A 65 7.49 -9.61 -5.03
N GLU A 66 7.82 -10.90 -4.92
CA GLU A 66 7.52 -11.92 -5.94
C GLU A 66 6.01 -12.00 -6.23
N LYS A 67 5.17 -11.83 -5.20
CA LYS A 67 3.71 -11.79 -5.39
C LYS A 67 3.27 -10.56 -6.20
N ILE A 68 3.90 -9.40 -6.01
CA ILE A 68 3.64 -8.20 -6.82
C ILE A 68 4.12 -8.42 -8.25
N ASP A 69 5.33 -8.97 -8.43
CA ASP A 69 5.92 -9.28 -9.73
C ASP A 69 5.04 -10.24 -10.56
N GLN A 70 4.54 -11.31 -9.95
CA GLN A 70 3.58 -12.23 -10.58
C GLN A 70 2.26 -11.56 -11.01
N LYS A 71 1.92 -10.42 -10.40
CA LYS A 71 0.73 -9.63 -10.71
C LYS A 71 1.06 -8.37 -11.53
N LEU A 72 2.30 -8.18 -11.95
CA LEU A 72 2.76 -6.96 -12.60
C LEU A 72 1.95 -6.62 -13.86
N LYS A 73 1.60 -7.60 -14.69
CA LYS A 73 0.76 -7.38 -15.89
C LYS A 73 -0.61 -6.81 -15.52
N TYR A 74 -1.23 -7.37 -14.49
CA TYR A 74 -2.50 -6.85 -13.97
C TYR A 74 -2.33 -5.44 -13.39
N ILE A 75 -1.27 -5.21 -12.61
CA ILE A 75 -0.96 -3.89 -12.05
C ILE A 75 -0.80 -2.83 -13.15
N ILE A 76 -0.05 -3.14 -14.22
CA ILE A 76 0.13 -2.24 -15.36
C ILE A 76 -1.20 -1.89 -16.03
N GLU A 77 -2.09 -2.87 -16.21
CA GLU A 77 -3.43 -2.62 -16.73
C GLU A 77 -4.22 -1.70 -15.80
N LYS A 78 -4.12 -1.89 -14.49
CA LYS A 78 -4.80 -1.04 -13.50
C LYS A 78 -4.25 0.37 -13.41
N LEU A 79 -2.95 0.55 -13.56
CA LEU A 79 -2.33 1.87 -13.68
C LEU A 79 -2.82 2.60 -14.94
N LYS A 80 -2.97 1.89 -16.07
CA LYS A 80 -3.57 2.47 -17.29
C LYS A 80 -5.04 2.84 -17.13
N ASP A 81 -5.78 2.12 -16.28
CA ASP A 81 -7.15 2.44 -15.89
C ASP A 81 -7.23 3.61 -14.89
N HIS A 82 -6.09 4.16 -14.45
CA HIS A 82 -5.96 5.18 -13.40
C HIS A 82 -6.50 4.74 -12.03
N ASP A 83 -6.42 3.44 -11.72
CA ASP A 83 -6.74 2.94 -10.39
C ASP A 83 -5.72 3.43 -9.35
N THR A 84 -6.21 3.75 -8.14
CA THR A 84 -5.35 4.22 -7.05
C THR A 84 -4.47 3.09 -6.48
N PRO A 85 -3.26 3.39 -5.94
CA PRO A 85 -2.39 2.40 -5.30
C PRO A 85 -3.07 1.55 -4.23
N GLU A 86 -3.87 2.17 -3.35
CA GLU A 86 -4.60 1.48 -2.28
C GLU A 86 -5.58 0.43 -2.84
N LYS A 87 -6.31 0.79 -3.91
CA LYS A 87 -7.22 -0.13 -4.59
C LYS A 87 -6.47 -1.30 -5.22
N ILE A 88 -5.39 -1.04 -5.95
CA ILE A 88 -4.58 -2.08 -6.60
C ILE A 88 -4.01 -3.04 -5.54
N CYS A 89 -3.47 -2.49 -4.45
CA CYS A 89 -2.91 -3.26 -3.34
C CYS A 89 -3.97 -4.06 -2.57
N THR A 90 -5.21 -3.57 -2.53
CA THR A 90 -6.36 -4.32 -1.99
C THR A 90 -6.74 -5.48 -2.91
N ASP A 91 -6.79 -5.23 -4.22
CA ASP A 91 -7.16 -6.24 -5.23
C ASP A 91 -6.15 -7.40 -5.30
N ILE A 92 -4.87 -7.17 -4.95
CA ILE A 92 -3.83 -8.23 -4.83
C ILE A 92 -3.66 -8.77 -3.41
N HIS A 93 -4.53 -8.36 -2.48
CA HIS A 93 -4.54 -8.79 -1.08
C HIS A 93 -3.21 -8.49 -0.33
N LEU A 94 -2.67 -7.29 -0.51
CA LEU A 94 -1.56 -6.74 0.29
C LEU A 94 -2.04 -5.62 1.23
N CYS A 95 -3.16 -4.97 0.89
CA CYS A 95 -3.96 -4.19 1.80
C CYS A 95 -5.21 -5.00 2.19
N VAL A 96 -5.38 -5.25 3.48
CA VAL A 96 -6.59 -5.87 4.05
C VAL A 96 -7.16 -4.94 5.11
N ASP A 97 -8.43 -4.57 4.93
CA ASP A 97 -9.19 -3.84 5.92
C ASP A 97 -9.40 -4.68 7.19
N HIS A 98 -9.42 -4.02 8.34
CA HIS A 98 -9.45 -4.62 9.67
C HIS A 98 -10.74 -5.40 10.02
N ASP A 99 -11.64 -5.67 9.07
CA ASP A 99 -12.89 -6.40 9.28
C ASP A 99 -12.80 -7.91 8.99
N THR A 100 -11.66 -8.41 8.48
CA THR A 100 -11.39 -9.85 8.39
C THR A 100 -10.41 -10.30 9.49
N PRO A 101 -10.68 -11.44 10.17
CA PRO A 101 -9.79 -11.98 11.18
C PRO A 101 -8.55 -12.58 10.50
N GLU A 102 -7.57 -11.73 10.20
CA GLU A 102 -6.24 -12.18 9.80
C GLU A 102 -5.24 -11.90 10.93
N LYS A 103 -4.67 -13.00 11.43
CA LYS A 103 -3.67 -13.18 12.49
C LYS A 103 -2.89 -11.91 12.85
N ILE A 104 -3.05 -11.49 14.11
CA ILE A 104 -2.30 -10.38 14.70
C ILE A 104 -0.94 -10.91 15.15
N CYS A 105 0.10 -10.66 14.38
CA CYS A 105 1.48 -10.85 14.83
C CYS A 105 1.97 -9.56 15.50
N THR A 106 1.62 -9.37 16.78
CA THR A 106 2.33 -8.41 17.63
C THR A 106 3.67 -9.02 18.01
N ASP A 107 4.74 -8.26 17.77
CA ASP A 107 6.14 -8.65 17.90
C ASP A 107 6.47 -9.55 19.10
N ILE A 108 7.27 -10.58 18.81
CA ILE A 108 7.92 -11.55 19.69
C ILE A 108 7.09 -12.81 20.03
N HIS A 109 7.25 -13.79 19.14
CA HIS A 109 7.21 -15.23 19.40
C HIS A 109 5.89 -15.84 19.87
N LEU A 110 4.74 -15.45 19.30
CA LEU A 110 3.56 -16.33 19.23
C LEU A 110 2.58 -15.88 18.13
N CYS A 111 2.58 -16.57 16.99
CA CYS A 111 1.48 -16.45 16.02
C CYS A 111 0.27 -17.22 16.57
N VAL A 112 -0.78 -16.54 17.02
CA VAL A 112 -2.02 -17.20 17.45
C VAL A 112 -2.98 -17.26 16.26
N VAL A 113 -3.43 -18.47 15.93
CA VAL A 113 -4.56 -18.72 15.02
C VAL A 113 -5.84 -18.47 15.82
N GLN A 114 -6.67 -17.52 15.38
CA GLN A 114 -8.07 -17.49 15.75
C GLN A 114 -8.92 -17.48 14.48
#